data_AF-A0A2G9RTQ3-F1
#
_entry.id   AF-A0A2G9RTQ3-F1
#
_cell.length_a   1.000
_cell.length_b   1.000
_cell.length_c   1.000
_cell.angle_alpha   90.00
_cell.angle_beta   90.00
_cell.angle_gamma   90.00
#
_symmetry.space_group_name_H-M   'P 1'
#
loop_
_entity.id
_entity.type
_entity.pdbx_description
1 polymer ?
#
loop_
_entity_poly.entity_id
_entity_poly.type
_entity_poly.pdbx_seq_one_letter_code
_entity_poly.pdbx_strand_id
1 'polypeptide(L)'
;MKTLLSPMSLHHPREVLCNKLRMGFPATTFQDIQRGVTSAVNLMQSSLQQGKFDTKGIESNDEAKMSFLVCLNNVEVCSENIMTLKKNLENDCRKLFNTESGSDQAKAKIDSCLCDLASVSNKFRDLLQEGLGELNNTAIKPQVKPWINLFLSVSHNIEEEEFNDYEANDPWVQQFIVNLEQLMSEFKAGLSAIIYENLTSLLTSLIAMVLEKVILKSTFSRLGGLQFDKELRSLIAYLTTVTTWTIRDKFARLSQMATILNLERVTEILDYWGPNSGPLTWRLTPAEVRQVLALRIDFRSEDIKRLRL
;
A
#
# COMPACT_ATOMS: atom_id res chain seq x y z
N MET A 1 -16.28 42.63 -24.20
CA MET A 1 -16.48 41.53 -23.22
C MET A 1 -15.13 40.85 -23.00
N LYS A 2 -14.35 41.41 -22.06
CA LYS A 2 -13.10 40.87 -21.51
C LYS A 2 -13.45 40.45 -20.08
N THR A 3 -13.28 39.19 -19.72
CA THR A 3 -13.27 38.59 -18.37
C THR A 3 -13.44 37.07 -18.58
N LEU A 4 -12.64 36.11 -18.10
CA LEU A 4 -11.59 36.04 -17.10
C LEU A 4 -10.58 34.97 -17.56
N LEU A 5 -9.53 35.37 -18.28
CA LEU A 5 -8.25 34.67 -18.19
C LEU A 5 -7.50 35.39 -17.07
N SER A 6 -7.60 34.85 -15.86
CA SER A 6 -6.66 35.21 -14.80
C SER A 6 -5.25 34.90 -15.32
N PRO A 7 -4.26 35.79 -15.13
CA PRO A 7 -2.89 35.49 -15.51
C PRO A 7 -2.40 34.34 -14.63
N MET A 8 -2.55 33.10 -15.11
CA MET A 8 -1.76 31.99 -14.61
C MET A 8 -0.31 32.38 -14.86
N SER A 9 0.35 32.86 -13.80
CA SER A 9 1.79 32.96 -13.73
C SER A 9 2.40 31.71 -14.35
N LEU A 10 3.33 31.89 -15.27
CA LEU A 10 4.18 30.86 -15.87
C LEU A 10 5.05 30.18 -14.79
N HIS A 11 4.43 29.56 -13.79
CA HIS A 11 5.08 28.50 -13.04
C HIS A 11 5.20 27.32 -13.98
N HIS A 12 6.42 26.80 -14.13
CA HIS A 12 6.68 25.64 -14.96
C HIS A 12 5.65 24.56 -14.59
N PRO A 13 4.97 23.87 -15.53
CA PRO A 13 4.00 22.82 -15.20
C PRO A 13 4.55 21.79 -14.21
N ARG A 14 5.86 21.53 -14.30
CA ARG A 14 6.65 20.78 -13.31
C ARG A 14 6.58 21.39 -11.89
N GLU A 15 6.83 22.68 -11.72
CA GLU A 15 6.75 23.36 -10.42
C GLU A 15 5.35 23.29 -9.83
N VAL A 16 4.31 23.44 -10.66
CA VAL A 16 2.92 23.33 -10.19
C VAL A 16 2.62 21.92 -9.66
N LEU A 17 3.02 20.88 -10.40
CA LEU A 17 2.84 19.48 -9.99
C LEU A 17 3.69 19.15 -8.75
N CYS A 18 4.95 19.57 -8.73
CA CYS A 18 5.84 19.39 -7.58
C CYS A 18 5.30 20.09 -6.34
N ASN A 19 4.80 21.32 -6.46
CA ASN A 19 4.25 22.06 -5.33
C ASN A 19 2.98 21.40 -4.82
N LYS A 20 2.08 20.93 -5.69
CA LYS A 20 0.87 20.21 -5.29
C LYS A 20 1.18 18.89 -4.58
N LEU A 21 2.13 18.10 -5.07
CA LEU A 21 2.52 16.86 -4.39
C LEU A 21 3.25 17.14 -3.07
N ARG A 22 4.11 18.18 -3.01
CA ARG A 22 4.76 18.59 -1.76
C ARG A 22 3.81 19.16 -0.70
N MET A 23 2.66 19.68 -1.11
CA MET A 23 1.60 20.06 -0.17
C MET A 23 0.96 18.85 0.51
N GLY A 24 1.14 17.66 -0.06
CA GLY A 24 0.73 16.40 0.53
C GLY A 24 -0.73 16.06 0.34
N PHE A 25 -1.06 14.81 0.67
CA PHE A 25 -2.46 14.40 0.75
C PHE A 25 -3.12 15.06 1.97
N PRO A 26 -4.32 15.66 1.84
CA PRO A 26 -4.96 16.34 2.96
C PRO A 26 -5.18 15.36 4.12
N ALA A 27 -4.49 15.61 5.25
CA ALA A 27 -4.60 14.78 6.43
C ALA A 27 -6.04 14.84 6.94
N THR A 28 -6.81 13.77 6.77
CA THR A 28 -8.11 13.63 7.41
C THR A 28 -8.23 12.31 8.11
N THR A 29 -8.79 12.38 9.32
CA THR A 29 -8.97 11.23 10.20
C THR A 29 -10.32 10.60 9.84
N PHE A 30 -10.49 9.29 10.01
CA PHE A 30 -11.79 8.62 9.85
C PHE A 30 -12.92 9.28 10.68
N GLN A 31 -12.57 9.94 11.79
CA GLN A 31 -13.48 10.76 12.60
C GLN A 31 -14.10 11.94 11.83
N ASP A 32 -13.42 12.48 10.82
CA ASP A 32 -13.92 13.57 9.97
C ASP A 32 -14.93 13.07 8.93
N ILE A 33 -14.84 11.80 8.54
CA ILE A 33 -15.79 11.14 7.62
C ILE A 33 -17.12 10.87 8.33
N GLN A 34 -17.09 10.34 9.55
CA GLN A 34 -18.31 10.22 10.38
C GLN A 34 -18.85 11.58 10.81
N ARG A 35 -17.97 12.56 11.13
CA ARG A 35 -18.39 13.95 11.34
C ARG A 35 -18.94 14.60 10.08
N GLY A 36 -18.60 14.18 8.87
CA GLY A 36 -19.24 14.70 7.65
C GLY A 36 -20.75 14.49 7.68
N VAL A 37 -21.21 13.32 8.14
CA VAL A 37 -22.63 12.99 8.30
C VAL A 37 -23.25 13.74 9.48
N THR A 38 -22.61 13.72 10.65
CA THR A 38 -23.14 14.41 11.86
C THR A 38 -23.11 15.94 11.74
N SER A 39 -22.09 16.48 11.06
CA SER A 39 -21.97 17.92 10.78
C SER A 39 -22.96 18.33 9.70
N ALA A 40 -23.22 17.50 8.69
CA ALA A 40 -24.31 17.76 7.74
C ALA A 40 -25.68 17.77 8.44
N VAL A 41 -25.95 16.84 9.38
CA VAL A 41 -27.21 16.81 10.15
C VAL A 41 -27.32 18.03 11.09
N ASN A 42 -26.25 18.38 11.80
CA ASN A 42 -26.23 19.53 12.69
C ASN A 42 -26.27 20.87 11.93
N LEU A 43 -25.61 20.95 10.77
CA LEU A 43 -25.68 22.10 9.87
C LEU A 43 -27.07 22.21 9.24
N MET A 44 -27.73 21.12 8.86
CA MET A 44 -29.11 21.17 8.38
C MET A 44 -30.08 21.64 9.48
N GLN A 45 -29.91 21.18 10.73
CA GLN A 45 -30.72 21.64 11.87
C GLN A 45 -30.49 23.13 12.19
N SER A 46 -29.26 23.63 12.13
CA SER A 46 -28.96 25.05 12.37
C SER A 46 -29.33 25.95 11.19
N SER A 47 -29.22 25.45 9.94
CA SER A 47 -29.56 26.18 8.71
C SER A 47 -31.06 26.39 8.54
N LEU A 48 -31.89 25.49 9.08
CA LEU A 48 -33.35 25.67 9.17
C LEU A 48 -33.75 26.84 10.08
N GLN A 49 -32.89 27.23 11.03
CA GLN A 49 -33.16 28.34 11.97
C GLN A 49 -32.61 29.71 11.50
N GLN A 50 -31.61 29.76 10.60
CA GLN A 50 -30.93 31.02 10.27
C GLN A 50 -30.86 31.40 8.78
N GLY A 51 -31.42 30.62 7.84
CA GLY A 51 -31.71 31.09 6.48
C GLY A 51 -30.51 31.59 5.65
N LYS A 52 -29.27 31.24 6.02
CA LYS A 52 -28.05 31.55 5.26
C LYS A 52 -27.23 30.28 5.05
N PHE A 53 -27.10 29.87 3.79
CA PHE A 53 -26.11 28.89 3.37
C PHE A 53 -24.77 29.60 3.15
N ASP A 54 -23.80 29.39 4.04
CA ASP A 54 -22.38 29.70 3.79
C ASP A 54 -21.60 28.39 3.68
N THR A 55 -21.42 27.90 2.45
CA THR A 55 -20.71 26.64 2.12
C THR A 55 -19.20 26.81 1.95
N LYS A 56 -18.65 28.01 2.18
CA LYS A 56 -17.25 28.37 1.86
C LYS A 56 -16.18 27.77 2.78
N GLY A 57 -16.54 27.21 3.94
CA GLY A 57 -15.60 26.48 4.81
C GLY A 57 -15.36 25.03 4.37
N ILE A 58 -16.14 24.56 3.39
CA ILE A 58 -16.06 23.24 2.74
C ILE A 58 -15.70 23.48 1.26
N GLU A 59 -14.73 24.35 0.98
CA GLU A 59 -13.90 24.12 -0.22
C GLU A 59 -13.20 22.78 0.05
N SER A 60 -13.78 21.75 -0.57
CA SER A 60 -14.05 20.47 0.07
C SER A 60 -12.76 19.68 0.25
N ASN A 61 -12.55 19.09 1.43
CA ASN A 61 -11.51 18.11 1.63
C ASN A 61 -11.50 17.03 0.53
N ASP A 62 -12.68 16.65 0.01
CA ASP A 62 -12.77 15.71 -1.11
C ASP A 62 -12.28 16.31 -2.44
N GLU A 63 -12.45 17.61 -2.66
CA GLU A 63 -11.86 18.32 -3.80
C GLU A 63 -10.32 18.35 -3.71
N ALA A 64 -9.77 18.55 -2.50
CA ALA A 64 -8.34 18.47 -2.26
C ALA A 64 -7.79 17.04 -2.48
N LYS A 65 -8.50 16.01 -2.00
CA LYS A 65 -8.18 14.59 -2.27
C LYS A 65 -8.18 14.32 -3.77
N MET A 66 -9.25 14.68 -4.46
CA MET A 66 -9.37 14.46 -5.91
C MET A 66 -8.31 15.22 -6.69
N SER A 67 -7.99 16.47 -6.30
CA SER A 67 -6.91 17.26 -6.89
C SER A 67 -5.55 16.57 -6.73
N PHE A 68 -5.28 15.95 -5.56
CA PHE A 68 -4.06 15.18 -5.33
C PHE A 68 -3.99 13.92 -6.19
N LEU A 69 -5.08 13.13 -6.24
CA LEU A 69 -5.15 11.91 -7.07
C LEU A 69 -5.00 12.22 -8.56
N VAL A 70 -5.66 13.27 -9.05
CA VAL A 70 -5.49 13.76 -10.42
C VAL A 70 -4.06 14.22 -10.68
N CYS A 71 -3.41 14.85 -9.69
CA CYS A 71 -2.00 15.25 -9.81
C CYS A 71 -1.08 14.04 -9.98
N LEU A 72 -1.30 12.95 -9.23
CA LEU A 72 -0.54 11.70 -9.39
C LEU A 72 -0.71 11.11 -10.79
N ASN A 73 -1.95 11.01 -11.28
CA ASN A 73 -2.24 10.52 -12.63
C ASN A 73 -1.54 11.39 -13.69
N ASN A 74 -1.60 12.71 -13.56
CA ASN A 74 -0.96 13.62 -14.51
C ASN A 74 0.57 13.49 -14.50
N VAL A 75 1.18 13.31 -13.34
CA VAL A 75 2.64 13.10 -13.22
C VAL A 75 3.07 11.81 -13.93
N GLU A 76 2.28 10.74 -13.81
CA GLU A 76 2.54 9.48 -14.52
C GLU A 76 2.39 9.65 -16.04
N VAL A 77 1.28 10.21 -16.52
CA VAL A 77 1.07 10.47 -17.95
C VAL A 77 2.17 11.38 -18.52
N CYS A 78 2.59 12.42 -17.77
CA CYS A 78 3.71 13.26 -18.17
C CYS A 78 5.02 12.46 -18.29
N SER A 79 5.30 11.56 -17.35
CA SER A 79 6.51 10.73 -17.39
C SER A 79 6.53 9.82 -18.61
N GLU A 80 5.40 9.18 -18.94
CA GLU A 80 5.26 8.32 -20.12
C GLU A 80 5.36 9.10 -21.44
N ASN A 81 4.73 10.27 -21.50
CA ASN A 81 4.78 11.15 -22.66
C ASN A 81 6.20 11.64 -22.95
N ILE A 82 6.99 11.96 -21.90
CA ILE A 82 8.41 12.34 -22.06
C ILE A 82 9.22 11.19 -22.67
N MET A 83 9.00 9.95 -22.23
CA MET A 83 9.70 8.79 -22.79
C MET A 83 9.28 8.48 -24.23
N THR A 84 8.00 8.66 -24.56
CA THR A 84 7.50 8.53 -25.93
C THR A 84 8.10 9.59 -26.84
N LEU A 85 8.13 10.85 -26.39
CA LEU A 85 8.77 11.94 -27.12
C LEU A 85 10.26 11.68 -27.35
N LYS A 86 10.99 11.23 -26.31
CA LYS A 86 12.40 10.84 -26.42
C LYS A 86 12.60 9.78 -27.50
N LYS A 87 11.80 8.71 -27.49
CA LYS A 87 11.88 7.62 -28.48
C LYS A 87 11.61 8.12 -29.91
N ASN A 88 10.64 9.01 -30.09
CA ASN A 88 10.33 9.58 -31.40
C ASN A 88 11.48 10.46 -31.90
N LEU A 89 12.01 11.32 -31.04
CA LEU A 89 13.16 12.16 -31.36
C LEU A 89 14.41 11.32 -31.66
N GLU A 90 14.67 10.24 -30.93
CA GLU A 90 15.75 9.28 -31.23
C GLU A 90 15.62 8.70 -32.64
N ASN A 91 14.41 8.32 -33.04
CA ASN A 91 14.15 7.77 -34.37
C ASN A 91 14.34 8.82 -35.47
N ASP A 92 13.85 10.04 -35.26
CA ASP A 92 13.98 11.13 -36.22
C ASP A 92 15.44 11.56 -36.39
N CYS A 93 16.19 11.63 -35.28
CA CYS A 93 17.61 11.92 -35.31
C CYS A 93 18.39 10.84 -36.06
N ARG A 94 18.10 9.55 -35.83
CA ARG A 94 18.70 8.45 -36.60
C ARG A 94 18.44 8.58 -38.10
N LYS A 95 17.24 8.98 -38.53
CA LYS A 95 16.90 9.19 -39.95
C LYS A 95 17.67 10.38 -40.54
N LEU A 96 17.69 11.51 -39.84
CA LEU A 96 18.39 12.73 -40.28
C LEU A 96 19.89 12.47 -40.46
N PHE A 97 20.53 11.83 -39.49
CA PHE A 97 21.97 11.57 -39.51
C PHE A 97 22.42 10.44 -40.44
N ASN A 98 21.51 9.58 -40.89
CA ASN A 98 21.79 8.59 -41.93
C ASN A 98 21.69 9.19 -43.34
N THR A 99 21.01 10.35 -43.49
CA THR A 99 20.73 10.97 -44.79
C THR A 99 21.63 12.18 -45.05
N GLU A 100 22.01 12.92 -44.00
CA GLU A 100 22.88 14.09 -44.07
C GLU A 100 24.18 13.84 -43.29
N SER A 101 25.30 14.36 -43.81
CA SER A 101 26.61 14.42 -43.15
C SER A 101 26.58 15.37 -41.93
N GLY A 102 25.76 15.08 -40.94
CA GLY A 102 25.66 15.88 -39.71
C GLY A 102 26.95 15.80 -38.91
N SER A 103 27.44 16.95 -38.43
CA SER A 103 28.68 17.02 -37.67
C SER A 103 28.57 16.23 -36.36
N ASP A 104 29.67 15.59 -35.94
CA ASP A 104 29.71 14.82 -34.70
C ASP A 104 29.34 15.66 -33.46
N GLN A 105 29.58 16.98 -33.52
CA GLN A 105 29.17 17.92 -32.49
C GLN A 105 27.65 18.08 -32.39
N ALA A 106 26.92 18.07 -33.51
CA ALA A 106 25.46 18.14 -33.49
C ALA A 106 24.84 16.86 -32.93
N LYS A 107 25.40 15.69 -33.29
CA LYS A 107 25.00 14.38 -32.75
C LYS A 107 25.17 14.35 -31.23
N ALA A 108 26.34 14.74 -30.73
CA ALA A 108 26.62 14.76 -29.29
C ALA A 108 25.67 15.67 -28.49
N LYS A 109 25.30 16.84 -29.04
CA LYS A 109 24.33 17.74 -28.40
C LYS A 109 22.94 17.12 -28.31
N ILE A 110 22.48 16.48 -29.38
CA ILE A 110 21.18 15.79 -29.40
C ILE A 110 21.17 14.64 -28.40
N ASP A 111 22.21 13.81 -28.38
CA ASP A 111 22.33 12.71 -27.42
C ASP A 111 22.29 13.23 -25.98
N SER A 112 22.96 14.36 -25.69
CA SER A 112 22.87 15.03 -24.38
C SER A 112 21.44 15.45 -24.05
N CYS A 113 20.71 16.09 -24.97
CA CYS A 113 19.33 16.49 -24.73
C CYS A 113 18.39 15.29 -24.52
N LEU A 114 18.59 14.20 -25.26
CA LEU A 114 17.81 12.96 -25.09
C LEU A 114 18.08 12.29 -23.74
N CYS A 115 19.33 12.34 -23.26
CA CYS A 115 19.69 11.92 -21.92
C CYS A 115 19.02 12.79 -20.85
N ASP A 116 18.98 14.11 -21.05
CA ASP A 116 18.29 15.03 -20.12
C ASP A 116 16.79 14.75 -20.05
N LEU A 117 16.14 14.42 -21.18
CA LEU A 117 14.72 14.02 -21.19
C LEU A 117 14.49 12.75 -20.36
N ALA A 118 15.34 11.73 -20.49
CA ALA A 118 15.25 10.53 -19.66
C ALA A 118 15.48 10.85 -18.17
N SER A 119 16.42 11.74 -17.86
CA SER A 119 16.65 12.21 -16.48
C SER A 119 15.41 12.88 -15.89
N VAL A 120 14.71 13.71 -16.67
CA VAL A 120 13.47 14.37 -16.24
C VAL A 120 12.34 13.36 -16.04
N SER A 121 12.17 12.38 -16.95
CA SER A 121 11.18 11.30 -16.78
C SER A 121 11.41 10.52 -15.49
N ASN A 122 12.67 10.18 -15.16
CA ASN A 122 13.01 9.52 -13.91
C ASN A 122 12.65 10.39 -12.69
N LYS A 123 12.93 11.70 -12.72
CA LYS A 123 12.50 12.61 -11.64
C LYS A 123 10.99 12.65 -11.44
N PHE A 124 10.20 12.51 -12.50
CA PHE A 124 8.73 12.39 -12.36
C PHE A 124 8.32 11.05 -11.75
N ARG A 125 9.02 9.95 -12.06
CA ARG A 125 8.77 8.64 -11.41
C ARG A 125 9.13 8.67 -9.93
N ASP A 126 10.24 9.29 -9.56
CA ASP A 126 10.64 9.46 -8.15
C ASP A 126 9.59 10.27 -7.39
N LEU A 127 9.16 11.42 -7.96
CA LEU A 127 8.11 12.27 -7.40
C LEU A 127 6.78 11.52 -7.26
N LEU A 128 6.43 10.67 -8.23
CA LEU A 128 5.24 9.82 -8.15
C LEU A 128 5.33 8.82 -6.99
N GLN A 129 6.48 8.17 -6.83
CA GLN A 129 6.71 7.23 -5.74
C GLN A 129 6.65 7.91 -4.37
N GLU A 130 7.22 9.11 -4.25
CA GLU A 130 7.10 9.95 -3.05
C GLU A 130 5.64 10.28 -2.75
N GLY A 131 4.88 10.77 -3.74
CA GLY A 131 3.47 11.12 -3.57
C GLY A 131 2.58 9.93 -3.21
N LEU A 132 2.84 8.76 -3.78
CA LEU A 132 2.15 7.51 -3.41
C LEU A 132 2.54 7.03 -2.01
N GLY A 133 3.81 7.16 -1.64
CA GLY A 133 4.28 6.87 -0.29
C GLY A 133 3.61 7.77 0.75
N GLU A 134 3.44 9.05 0.45
CA GLU A 134 2.72 10.00 1.29
C GLU A 134 1.24 9.66 1.40
N LEU A 135 0.55 9.39 0.29
CA LEU A 135 -0.84 8.93 0.29
C LEU A 135 -1.02 7.69 1.18
N ASN A 136 -0.14 6.70 1.03
CA ASN A 136 -0.18 5.47 1.81
C ASN A 136 0.03 5.74 3.32
N ASN A 137 0.95 6.63 3.67
CA ASN A 137 1.26 6.91 5.08
C ASN A 137 0.25 7.83 5.76
N THR A 138 -0.33 8.78 5.03
CA THR A 138 -1.21 9.83 5.57
C THR A 138 -2.69 9.43 5.52
N ALA A 139 -3.12 8.68 4.51
CA ALA A 139 -4.54 8.35 4.32
C ALA A 139 -4.86 6.88 4.59
N ILE A 140 -4.05 5.96 4.06
CA ILE A 140 -4.34 4.52 4.11
C ILE A 140 -3.94 3.94 5.46
N LYS A 141 -2.69 4.18 5.89
CA LYS A 141 -2.14 3.59 7.12
C LYS A 141 -2.92 3.92 8.39
N PRO A 142 -3.42 5.14 8.61
CA PRO A 142 -4.23 5.45 9.78
C PRO A 142 -5.56 4.70 9.83
N GLN A 143 -6.09 4.24 8.69
CA GLN A 143 -7.33 3.46 8.61
C GLN A 143 -7.06 1.96 8.75
N VAL A 144 -6.08 1.45 8.00
CA VAL A 144 -5.76 0.02 7.95
C VAL A 144 -5.17 -0.49 9.28
N LYS A 145 -4.35 0.32 9.94
CA LYS A 145 -3.67 -0.11 11.18
C LYS A 145 -4.66 -0.44 12.32
N PRO A 146 -5.68 0.38 12.63
CA PRO A 146 -6.74 0.00 13.57
C PRO A 146 -7.41 -1.33 13.25
N TRP A 147 -7.75 -1.60 11.98
CA TRP A 147 -8.41 -2.86 11.59
C TRP A 147 -7.51 -4.07 11.82
N ILE A 148 -6.21 -3.95 11.53
CA ILE A 148 -5.24 -5.02 11.83
C ILE A 148 -5.04 -5.17 13.34
N ASN A 149 -5.03 -4.08 14.11
CA ASN A 149 -4.89 -4.14 15.57
C ASN A 149 -6.05 -4.88 16.26
N LEU A 150 -7.23 -4.98 15.63
CA LEU A 150 -8.34 -5.79 16.16
C LEU A 150 -7.96 -7.27 16.32
N PHE A 151 -7.00 -7.77 15.53
CA PHE A 151 -6.44 -9.11 15.70
C PHE A 151 -5.93 -9.35 17.13
N LEU A 152 -5.37 -8.34 17.80
CA LEU A 152 -4.90 -8.47 19.20
C LEU A 152 -6.04 -8.70 20.20
N SER A 153 -7.29 -8.41 19.81
CA SER A 153 -8.47 -8.60 20.65
C SER A 153 -9.15 -9.95 20.40
N VAL A 154 -8.73 -10.68 19.36
CA VAL A 154 -9.20 -12.04 19.07
C VAL A 154 -8.26 -13.04 19.74
N SER A 155 -8.81 -13.99 20.49
CA SER A 155 -7.98 -15.03 21.09
C SER A 155 -7.54 -16.03 20.02
N HIS A 156 -6.24 -16.26 19.92
CA HIS A 156 -5.65 -17.44 19.24
C HIS A 156 -5.12 -18.46 20.25
N ASN A 157 -5.41 -18.29 21.54
CA ASN A 157 -5.28 -19.35 22.52
C ASN A 157 -6.68 -19.93 22.78
N ILE A 158 -7.06 -20.94 21.99
CA ILE A 158 -8.44 -21.42 21.85
C ILE A 158 -8.48 -22.95 21.86
N GLU A 159 -9.63 -23.48 22.28
CA GLU A 159 -9.93 -24.90 22.24
C GLU A 159 -10.92 -25.21 21.09
N GLU A 160 -11.45 -26.43 21.05
CA GLU A 160 -12.35 -26.87 19.97
C GLU A 160 -13.66 -26.08 19.94
N GLU A 161 -14.20 -25.69 21.08
CA GLU A 161 -15.45 -24.91 21.17
C GLU A 161 -15.31 -23.56 20.48
N GLU A 162 -14.31 -22.75 20.84
CA GLU A 162 -14.11 -21.44 20.22
C GLU A 162 -13.67 -21.56 18.75
N PHE A 163 -12.93 -22.62 18.40
CA PHE A 163 -12.59 -22.89 17.00
C PHE A 163 -13.83 -23.13 16.14
N ASN A 164 -14.79 -23.93 16.63
CA ASN A 164 -16.07 -24.16 15.95
C ASN A 164 -16.90 -22.87 15.86
N ASP A 165 -16.91 -22.06 16.93
CA ASP A 165 -17.59 -20.76 16.93
C ASP A 165 -17.02 -19.81 15.87
N TYR A 166 -15.69 -19.79 15.71
CA TYR A 166 -15.02 -18.99 14.67
C TYR A 166 -15.27 -19.51 13.25
N GLU A 167 -15.46 -20.82 13.06
CA GLU A 167 -15.87 -21.36 11.75
C GLU A 167 -17.29 -20.94 11.38
N ALA A 168 -18.19 -20.83 12.36
CA ALA A 168 -19.54 -20.34 12.14
C ALA A 168 -19.59 -18.81 11.95
N ASN A 169 -18.79 -18.08 12.73
CA ASN A 169 -18.75 -16.62 12.75
C ASN A 169 -17.31 -16.13 12.80
N ASP A 170 -16.77 -15.75 11.64
CA ASP A 170 -15.40 -15.25 11.55
C ASP A 170 -15.17 -14.01 12.44
N PRO A 171 -14.18 -14.04 13.35
CA PRO A 171 -14.02 -12.98 14.33
C PRO A 171 -13.27 -11.74 13.80
N TRP A 172 -12.65 -11.80 12.61
CA TRP A 172 -11.74 -10.74 12.18
C TRP A 172 -11.52 -10.61 10.68
N VAL A 173 -10.99 -11.65 10.00
CA VAL A 173 -10.42 -11.49 8.66
C VAL A 173 -11.48 -11.12 7.62
N GLN A 174 -12.70 -11.61 7.74
CA GLN A 174 -13.78 -11.30 6.80
C GLN A 174 -14.17 -9.83 6.89
N GLN A 175 -14.36 -9.31 8.10
CA GLN A 175 -14.65 -7.88 8.28
C GLN A 175 -13.46 -7.01 7.86
N PHE A 176 -12.22 -7.47 8.09
CA PHE A 176 -11.03 -6.78 7.62
C PHE A 176 -10.99 -6.71 6.08
N ILE A 177 -11.30 -7.80 5.37
CA ILE A 177 -11.41 -7.84 3.91
C ILE A 177 -12.48 -6.85 3.42
N VAL A 178 -13.67 -6.85 4.01
CA VAL A 178 -14.75 -5.91 3.64
C VAL A 178 -14.30 -4.45 3.79
N ASN A 179 -13.60 -4.12 4.88
CA ASN A 179 -13.06 -2.76 5.07
C ASN A 179 -12.01 -2.40 4.01
N LEU A 180 -11.17 -3.35 3.61
CA LEU A 180 -10.19 -3.15 2.53
C LEU A 180 -10.87 -2.96 1.18
N GLU A 181 -11.92 -3.73 0.87
CA GLU A 181 -12.70 -3.59 -0.37
C GLU A 181 -13.31 -2.20 -0.49
N GLN A 182 -13.94 -1.73 0.58
CA GLN A 182 -14.51 -0.38 0.63
C GLN A 182 -13.42 0.67 0.40
N LEU A 183 -12.33 0.62 1.16
CA LEU A 183 -11.21 1.56 1.03
C LEU A 183 -10.63 1.57 -0.40
N MET A 184 -10.42 0.39 -0.98
CA MET A 184 -9.83 0.26 -2.31
C MET A 184 -10.80 0.68 -3.42
N SER A 185 -12.12 0.57 -3.21
CA SER A 185 -13.11 1.06 -4.16
C SER A 185 -13.09 2.59 -4.29
N GLU A 186 -12.83 3.32 -3.19
CA GLU A 186 -12.75 4.79 -3.17
C GLU A 186 -11.60 5.30 -4.06
N PHE A 187 -10.41 4.68 -3.95
CA PHE A 187 -9.26 5.07 -4.76
C PHE A 187 -9.36 4.63 -6.22
N LYS A 188 -10.06 3.52 -6.50
CA LYS A 188 -10.20 2.99 -7.86
C LYS A 188 -10.90 3.96 -8.81
N ALA A 189 -11.84 4.77 -8.30
CA ALA A 189 -12.58 5.74 -9.10
C ALA A 189 -11.72 6.97 -9.52
N GLY A 190 -10.70 7.32 -8.72
CA GLY A 190 -9.91 8.54 -8.92
C GLY A 190 -8.52 8.32 -9.52
N LEU A 191 -8.08 7.07 -9.71
CA LEU A 191 -6.73 6.71 -10.13
C LEU A 191 -6.70 6.03 -11.50
N SER A 192 -5.62 6.25 -12.26
CA SER A 192 -5.33 5.42 -13.43
C SER A 192 -5.04 3.98 -13.00
N ALA A 193 -5.17 3.01 -13.91
CA ALA A 193 -4.89 1.60 -13.60
C ALA A 193 -3.48 1.39 -13.03
N ILE A 194 -2.47 2.05 -13.62
CA ILE A 194 -1.07 1.94 -13.20
C ILE A 194 -0.88 2.52 -11.79
N ILE A 195 -1.47 3.69 -11.51
CA ILE A 195 -1.36 4.30 -10.18
C ILE A 195 -2.10 3.48 -9.13
N TYR A 196 -3.26 2.93 -9.48
CA TYR A 196 -4.03 2.05 -8.62
C TYR A 196 -3.27 0.75 -8.27
N GLU A 197 -2.61 0.13 -9.25
CA GLU A 197 -1.75 -1.04 -9.02
C GLU A 197 -0.57 -0.73 -8.08
N ASN A 198 0.10 0.41 -8.28
CA ASN A 198 1.19 0.86 -7.41
C ASN A 198 0.70 1.11 -5.97
N LEU A 199 -0.46 1.74 -5.81
CA LEU A 199 -1.07 1.96 -4.50
C LEU A 199 -1.45 0.64 -3.81
N THR A 200 -2.03 -0.30 -4.56
CA THR A 200 -2.36 -1.64 -4.08
C THR A 200 -1.13 -2.39 -3.61
N SER A 201 -0.02 -2.28 -4.35
CA SER A 201 1.28 -2.83 -3.95
C SER A 201 1.77 -2.24 -2.62
N LEU A 202 1.68 -0.93 -2.43
CA LEU A 202 2.07 -0.26 -1.17
C LEU A 202 1.18 -0.68 0.01
N LEU A 203 -0.14 -0.73 -0.19
CA LEU A 203 -1.10 -1.23 0.79
C LEU A 203 -0.77 -2.68 1.21
N THR A 204 -0.51 -3.55 0.23
CA THR A 204 -0.19 -4.96 0.47
C THR A 204 1.06 -5.12 1.35
N SER A 205 2.12 -4.35 1.06
CA SER A 205 3.33 -4.32 1.88
C SER A 205 3.08 -3.75 3.28
N LEU A 206 2.22 -2.74 3.41
CA LEU A 206 1.82 -2.18 4.70
C LEU A 206 1.07 -3.23 5.54
N ILE A 207 0.09 -3.93 4.97
CA ILE A 207 -0.68 -4.97 5.65
C ILE A 207 0.27 -6.04 6.19
N ALA A 208 1.16 -6.58 5.34
CA ALA A 208 2.11 -7.61 5.76
C ALA A 208 2.99 -7.14 6.94
N MET A 209 3.53 -5.92 6.84
CA MET A 209 4.39 -5.34 7.88
C MET A 209 3.65 -5.09 9.21
N VAL A 210 2.41 -4.61 9.16
CA VAL A 210 1.63 -4.31 10.38
C VAL A 210 1.11 -5.60 11.01
N LEU A 211 0.65 -6.56 10.20
CA LEU A 211 0.18 -7.85 10.67
C LEU A 211 1.30 -8.65 11.35
N GLU A 212 2.50 -8.67 10.78
CA GLU A 212 3.67 -9.31 11.41
C GLU A 212 3.91 -8.76 12.82
N LYS A 213 3.85 -7.43 12.99
CA LYS A 213 4.04 -6.77 14.30
C LYS A 213 2.95 -7.11 15.32
N VAL A 214 1.75 -7.41 14.86
CA VAL A 214 0.61 -7.75 15.72
C VAL A 214 0.68 -9.23 16.11
N ILE A 215 1.03 -10.13 15.18
CA ILE A 215 1.28 -11.54 15.46
C ILE A 215 2.38 -11.71 16.51
N LEU A 216 3.48 -10.96 16.39
CA LEU A 216 4.59 -10.99 17.35
C LEU A 216 4.23 -10.52 18.79
N LYS A 217 3.01 -10.00 18.99
CA LYS A 217 2.46 -9.62 20.30
C LYS A 217 1.32 -10.52 20.75
N SER A 218 0.94 -11.49 19.92
CA SER A 218 -0.19 -12.39 20.14
C SER A 218 0.29 -13.71 20.74
N THR A 219 -0.65 -14.50 21.21
CA THR A 219 -0.41 -15.76 21.91
C THR A 219 -1.20 -16.87 21.24
N PHE A 220 -0.57 -18.01 20.98
CA PHE A 220 -1.15 -19.08 20.18
C PHE A 220 -1.20 -20.42 20.94
N SER A 221 -2.29 -21.13 20.74
CA SER A 221 -2.44 -22.58 20.91
C SER A 221 -2.19 -23.29 19.56
N ARG A 222 -2.23 -24.62 19.53
CA ARG A 222 -2.17 -25.37 18.26
C ARG A 222 -3.36 -25.07 17.34
N LEU A 223 -4.58 -24.99 17.89
CA LEU A 223 -5.79 -24.67 17.13
C LEU A 223 -5.81 -23.20 16.70
N GLY A 224 -5.30 -22.29 17.52
CA GLY A 224 -5.12 -20.90 17.11
C GLY A 224 -4.09 -20.70 16.00
N GLY A 225 -3.03 -21.52 15.97
CA GLY A 225 -2.12 -21.57 14.82
C GLY A 225 -2.84 -21.98 13.53
N LEU A 226 -3.76 -22.95 13.62
CA LEU A 226 -4.58 -23.37 12.48
C LEU A 226 -5.60 -22.30 12.06
N GLN A 227 -6.22 -21.62 13.02
CA GLN A 227 -7.09 -20.47 12.76
C GLN A 227 -6.33 -19.36 12.05
N PHE A 228 -5.15 -19.00 12.53
CA PHE A 228 -4.30 -17.99 11.88
C PHE A 228 -3.90 -18.37 10.45
N ASP A 229 -3.60 -19.65 10.19
CA ASP A 229 -3.33 -20.12 8.83
C ASP A 229 -4.54 -19.93 7.89
N LYS A 230 -5.77 -20.22 8.38
CA LYS A 230 -7.02 -19.95 7.63
C LYS A 230 -7.21 -18.45 7.35
N GLU A 231 -7.00 -17.61 8.35
CA GLU A 231 -7.12 -16.16 8.23
C GLU A 231 -6.09 -15.61 7.23
N LEU A 232 -4.83 -16.00 7.38
CA LEU A 232 -3.75 -15.55 6.49
C LEU A 232 -4.00 -15.98 5.04
N ARG A 233 -4.44 -17.22 4.81
CA ARG A 233 -4.77 -17.69 3.46
C ARG A 233 -5.96 -16.94 2.86
N SER A 234 -6.99 -16.65 3.64
CA SER A 234 -8.15 -15.87 3.19
C SER A 234 -7.75 -14.45 2.78
N LEU A 235 -6.92 -13.79 3.60
CA LEU A 235 -6.40 -12.46 3.31
C LEU A 235 -5.51 -12.44 2.05
N ILE A 236 -4.60 -13.41 1.92
CA ILE A 236 -3.74 -13.54 0.72
C ILE A 236 -4.58 -13.82 -0.52
N ALA A 237 -5.61 -14.67 -0.42
CA ALA A 237 -6.51 -14.96 -1.53
C ALA A 237 -7.21 -13.68 -2.01
N TYR A 238 -7.82 -12.92 -1.10
CA TYR A 238 -8.43 -11.63 -1.43
C TYR A 238 -7.42 -10.66 -2.07
N LEU A 239 -6.26 -10.44 -1.43
CA LEU A 239 -5.26 -9.50 -1.94
C LEU A 239 -4.71 -9.89 -3.32
N THR A 240 -4.70 -11.19 -3.63
CA THR A 240 -4.33 -11.69 -4.97
C THR A 240 -5.39 -11.34 -6.02
N THR A 241 -6.67 -11.23 -5.66
CA THR A 241 -7.73 -10.85 -6.62
C THR A 241 -7.67 -9.39 -7.05
N VAL A 242 -7.10 -8.51 -6.22
CA VAL A 242 -7.08 -7.05 -6.46
C VAL A 242 -5.78 -6.57 -7.10
N THR A 243 -4.85 -7.48 -7.44
CA THR A 243 -3.59 -7.14 -8.10
C THR A 243 -3.26 -8.13 -9.22
N THR A 244 -2.49 -7.67 -10.21
CA THR A 244 -2.03 -8.50 -11.34
C THR A 244 -0.69 -9.19 -11.06
N TRP A 245 0.02 -8.81 -10.00
CA TRP A 245 1.34 -9.33 -9.65
C TRP A 245 1.31 -10.32 -8.49
N THR A 246 2.34 -11.15 -8.39
CA THR A 246 2.45 -12.10 -7.28
C THR A 246 2.75 -11.35 -5.97
N ILE A 247 1.95 -11.59 -4.94
CA ILE A 247 2.17 -11.05 -3.59
C ILE A 247 2.97 -11.99 -2.68
N ARG A 248 3.39 -13.16 -3.19
CA ARG A 248 4.01 -14.24 -2.42
C ARG A 248 5.22 -13.77 -1.61
N ASP A 249 6.11 -12.99 -2.21
CA ASP A 249 7.33 -12.53 -1.54
C ASP A 249 7.00 -11.55 -0.38
N LYS A 250 5.96 -10.70 -0.54
CA LYS A 250 5.50 -9.77 0.50
C LYS A 250 4.95 -10.50 1.73
N PHE A 251 4.35 -11.68 1.54
CA PHE A 251 3.77 -12.51 2.60
C PHE A 251 4.65 -13.70 3.01
N ALA A 252 5.87 -13.82 2.47
CA ALA A 252 6.73 -14.97 2.72
C ALA A 252 7.06 -15.14 4.20
N ARG A 253 7.39 -14.04 4.90
CA ARG A 253 7.66 -14.06 6.35
C ARG A 253 6.44 -14.49 7.15
N LEU A 254 5.28 -13.92 6.87
CA LEU A 254 4.02 -14.29 7.52
C LEU A 254 3.65 -15.76 7.29
N SER A 255 3.85 -16.27 6.06
CA SER A 255 3.60 -17.67 5.73
C SER A 255 4.54 -18.60 6.51
N GLN A 256 5.81 -18.23 6.63
CA GLN A 256 6.79 -18.96 7.45
C GLN A 256 6.44 -18.92 8.94
N MET A 257 5.93 -17.78 9.44
CA MET A 257 5.41 -17.70 10.80
C MET A 257 4.21 -18.63 11.00
N ALA A 258 3.27 -18.68 10.04
CA ALA A 258 2.13 -19.60 10.08
C ALA A 258 2.57 -21.07 10.11
N THR A 259 3.60 -21.43 9.33
CA THR A 259 4.21 -22.78 9.38
C THR A 259 4.72 -23.10 10.79
N ILE A 260 5.49 -22.20 11.41
CA ILE A 260 6.01 -22.39 12.78
C ILE A 260 4.88 -22.54 13.80
N LEU A 261 3.86 -21.69 13.71
CA LEU A 261 2.72 -21.70 14.64
C LEU A 261 1.85 -22.95 14.50
N ASN A 262 1.95 -23.69 13.38
CA ASN A 262 1.23 -24.94 13.12
C ASN A 262 2.02 -26.21 13.46
N LEU A 263 3.26 -26.11 13.94
CA LEU A 263 4.02 -27.28 14.37
C LEU A 263 3.33 -27.99 15.54
N GLU A 264 3.39 -29.31 15.58
CA GLU A 264 2.93 -30.13 16.70
C GLU A 264 3.91 -30.05 17.88
N ARG A 265 5.20 -29.91 17.60
CA ARG A 265 6.26 -29.84 18.63
C ARG A 265 7.45 -28.99 18.20
N VAL A 266 8.16 -28.45 19.19
CA VAL A 266 9.32 -27.54 18.98
C VAL A 266 10.37 -28.10 18.02
N THR A 267 10.70 -29.40 18.12
CA THR A 267 11.76 -30.02 17.31
C THR A 267 11.38 -30.25 15.85
N GLU A 268 10.09 -30.22 15.51
CA GLU A 268 9.60 -30.42 14.14
C GLU A 268 10.09 -29.33 13.18
N ILE A 269 10.46 -28.14 13.70
CA ILE A 269 11.10 -27.11 12.88
C ILE A 269 12.36 -27.61 12.17
N LEU A 270 13.06 -28.60 12.74
CA LEU A 270 14.28 -29.17 12.17
C LEU A 270 13.99 -29.96 10.88
N ASP A 271 12.76 -30.41 10.67
CA ASP A 271 12.33 -31.10 9.46
C ASP A 271 12.19 -30.12 8.27
N TYR A 272 12.14 -28.81 8.55
CA TYR A 272 12.02 -27.75 7.56
C TYR A 272 13.22 -26.80 7.53
N TRP A 273 14.21 -26.98 8.41
CA TRP A 273 15.30 -26.03 8.60
C TRP A 273 16.64 -26.52 8.05
N GLY A 274 17.49 -25.58 7.63
CA GLY A 274 18.86 -25.88 7.17
C GLY A 274 18.87 -26.86 5.99
N PRO A 275 19.63 -27.98 6.06
CA PRO A 275 19.66 -28.99 4.99
C PRO A 275 18.30 -29.60 4.64
N ASN A 276 17.34 -29.58 5.58
CA ASN A 276 16.01 -30.17 5.41
C ASN A 276 15.00 -29.18 4.81
N SER A 277 15.39 -27.93 4.54
CA SER A 277 14.49 -26.91 3.99
C SER A 277 13.98 -27.20 2.58
N GLY A 278 14.63 -28.12 1.86
CA GLY A 278 14.25 -28.46 0.49
C GLY A 278 14.22 -27.21 -0.41
N PRO A 279 13.11 -26.92 -1.11
CA PRO A 279 12.99 -25.73 -1.95
C PRO A 279 12.66 -24.44 -1.15
N LEU A 280 12.32 -24.54 0.14
CA LEU A 280 11.90 -23.39 0.94
C LEU A 280 13.11 -22.54 1.33
N THR A 281 13.16 -21.29 0.84
CA THR A 281 14.14 -20.30 1.32
C THR A 281 13.59 -19.55 2.52
N TRP A 282 14.14 -19.80 3.71
CA TRP A 282 13.77 -19.07 4.92
C TRP A 282 14.12 -17.58 4.82
N ARG A 283 13.15 -16.74 5.22
CA ARG A 283 13.24 -15.28 5.33
C ARG A 283 13.29 -14.82 6.79
N LEU A 284 13.15 -15.76 7.72
CA LEU A 284 13.32 -15.55 9.15
C LEU A 284 14.73 -15.98 9.56
N THR A 285 15.37 -15.19 10.40
CA THR A 285 16.63 -15.53 11.05
C THR A 285 16.42 -16.58 12.16
N PRO A 286 17.47 -17.29 12.60
CA PRO A 286 17.36 -18.20 13.75
C PRO A 286 16.76 -17.55 15.01
N ALA A 287 17.03 -16.27 15.25
CA ALA A 287 16.49 -15.53 16.39
C ALA A 287 14.98 -15.28 16.23
N GLU A 288 14.55 -14.89 15.04
CA GLU A 288 13.13 -14.68 14.73
C GLU A 288 12.35 -15.99 14.78
N VAL A 289 12.91 -17.11 14.31
CA VAL A 289 12.28 -18.43 14.44
C VAL A 289 12.01 -18.77 15.91
N ARG A 290 13.01 -18.56 16.79
CA ARG A 290 12.82 -18.77 18.23
C ARG A 290 11.78 -17.83 18.82
N GLN A 291 11.74 -16.58 18.37
CA GLN A 291 10.74 -15.61 18.81
C GLN A 291 9.32 -16.06 18.42
N VAL A 292 9.13 -16.57 17.20
CA VAL A 292 7.83 -17.06 16.72
C VAL A 292 7.43 -18.35 17.43
N LEU A 293 8.37 -19.28 17.64
CA LEU A 293 8.13 -20.49 18.44
C LEU A 293 7.66 -20.14 19.86
N ALA A 294 8.21 -19.09 20.46
CA ALA A 294 7.84 -18.64 21.80
C ALA A 294 6.43 -18.03 21.89
N LEU A 295 5.76 -17.77 20.76
CA LEU A 295 4.36 -17.33 20.75
C LEU A 295 3.39 -18.50 21.04
N ARG A 296 3.85 -19.76 20.91
CA ARG A 296 3.07 -20.96 21.26
C ARG A 296 3.19 -21.25 22.75
N ILE A 297 2.08 -21.20 23.48
CA ILE A 297 2.08 -21.31 24.95
C ILE A 297 2.49 -22.69 25.46
N ASP A 298 2.27 -23.70 24.64
CA ASP A 298 2.57 -25.10 24.93
C ASP A 298 4.03 -25.46 24.62
N PHE A 299 4.78 -24.58 23.95
CA PHE A 299 6.19 -24.77 23.63
C PHE A 299 7.08 -24.26 24.76
N ARG A 300 7.83 -25.18 25.39
CA ARG A 300 8.71 -24.85 26.51
C ARG A 300 9.93 -24.03 26.07
N SER A 301 10.25 -22.98 26.83
CA SER A 301 11.38 -22.09 26.54
C SER A 301 12.73 -22.82 26.47
N GLU A 302 12.92 -23.83 27.32
CA GLU A 302 14.13 -24.65 27.37
C GLU A 302 14.34 -25.42 26.07
N ASP A 303 13.27 -25.98 25.51
CA ASP A 303 13.32 -26.75 24.27
C ASP A 303 13.65 -25.84 23.08
N ILE A 304 13.05 -24.64 23.04
CA ILE A 304 13.33 -23.62 22.00
C ILE A 304 14.80 -23.18 22.06
N LYS A 305 15.36 -22.97 23.26
CA LYS A 305 16.76 -22.59 23.46
C LYS A 305 17.74 -23.69 23.05
N ARG A 306 17.36 -24.96 23.17
CA ARG A 306 18.18 -26.12 22.80
C ARG A 306 18.26 -26.38 21.29
N LEU A 307 17.37 -25.79 20.50
CA LEU A 307 17.38 -25.95 19.04
C LEU A 307 18.69 -25.47 18.41
N ARG A 308 19.23 -26.29 17.50
CA ARG A 308 20.38 -25.95 16.66
C ARG A 308 19.86 -25.50 15.29
N LEU A 309 19.67 -24.19 15.15
CA LEU A 309 19.22 -23.50 13.94
C LEU A 309 20.39 -22.78 13.30
#